data_AF-A0A427YTY3-F1
#
_entry.id   AF-A0A427YTY3-F1
#
_cell.length_a   1.000
_cell.length_b   1.000
_cell.length_c   1.000
_cell.angle_alpha   90.00
_cell.angle_beta   90.00
_cell.angle_gamma   90.00
#
_symmetry.space_group_name_H-M   'P 1'
#
loop_
_entity.id
_entity.type
_entity.pdbx_description
1 polymer ?
#
loop_
_entity_poly.entity_id
_entity_poly.type
_entity_poly.pdbx_seq_one_letter_code
_entity_poly.pdbx_strand_id
1 'polypeptide(L)'
;MVRGIVESIERDRAFWYDQCTLPPTYQTFFQLHLLYILILLPRLRALPAATASTEHPIPEPLDPGAPGASPASSTPSPASSGSESGSGSGGGGTAVLSKPLHESYPTELLQHFFELAESEMRQVLGRGERERVVRKYMDEMGEQWRGAGAGLDYVLGLTGSEEVAERAKADSELASWVWRNLLGSRGLTVPSEGEGKSEETMGENLELVVRFVRREMARLDRISDADVINGNIGEWGAPAP
;
A
#
# COMPACT_ATOMS: atom_id res chain seq x y z
N MET A 1 6.71 -3.61 7.37
CA MET A 1 5.38 -2.97 7.30
C MET A 1 4.24 -3.96 7.08
N VAL A 2 4.17 -4.71 5.95
CA VAL A 2 3.07 -5.68 5.68
C VAL A 2 2.84 -6.67 6.83
N ARG A 3 3.90 -7.25 7.38
CA ARG A 3 3.81 -8.13 8.55
C ARG A 3 3.07 -7.49 9.74
N GLY A 4 3.39 -6.24 10.06
CA GLY A 4 2.73 -5.52 11.17
C GLY A 4 1.25 -5.26 10.90
N ILE A 5 0.84 -5.13 9.63
CA ILE A 5 -0.57 -5.06 9.23
C ILE A 5 -1.27 -6.39 9.51
N VAL A 6 -0.69 -7.51 9.06
CA VAL A 6 -1.24 -8.85 9.28
C VAL A 6 -1.40 -9.14 10.78
N GLU A 7 -0.36 -8.88 11.57
CA GLU A 7 -0.38 -9.09 13.03
C GLU A 7 -1.45 -8.22 13.72
N SER A 8 -1.67 -6.99 13.24
CA SER A 8 -2.69 -6.09 13.80
C SER A 8 -4.11 -6.55 13.45
N ILE A 9 -4.34 -6.99 12.22
CA ILE A 9 -5.65 -7.53 11.81
C ILE A 9 -6.00 -8.79 12.60
N GLU A 10 -5.04 -9.69 12.81
CA GLU A 10 -5.26 -10.90 13.61
C GLU A 10 -5.49 -10.59 15.10
N ARG A 11 -4.79 -9.60 15.66
CA ARG A 11 -5.05 -9.13 17.03
C ARG A 11 -6.47 -8.58 17.17
N ASP A 12 -6.93 -7.82 16.18
CA ASP A 12 -8.23 -7.15 16.20
C ASP A 12 -9.33 -8.00 15.50
N ARG A 13 -9.10 -9.31 15.36
CA ARG A 13 -10.00 -10.25 14.67
C ARG A 13 -11.42 -10.23 15.23
N ALA A 14 -11.58 -10.21 16.54
CA ALA A 14 -12.91 -10.20 17.18
C ALA A 14 -13.72 -8.95 16.77
N PHE A 15 -13.07 -7.79 16.64
CA PHE A 15 -13.73 -6.60 16.13
C PHE A 15 -14.20 -6.78 14.69
N TRP A 16 -13.32 -7.25 13.80
CA TRP A 16 -13.63 -7.34 12.37
C TRP A 16 -14.65 -8.43 12.04
N TYR A 17 -14.51 -9.62 12.62
CA TYR A 17 -15.33 -10.77 12.26
C TYR A 17 -16.52 -10.99 13.19
N ASP A 18 -16.44 -10.63 14.47
CA ASP A 18 -17.53 -10.88 15.41
C ASP A 18 -18.41 -9.63 15.59
N GLN A 19 -17.80 -8.45 15.82
CA GLN A 19 -18.56 -7.21 16.02
C GLN A 19 -19.02 -6.58 14.69
N CYS A 20 -18.10 -6.44 13.73
CA CYS A 20 -18.42 -5.98 12.39
C CYS A 20 -19.04 -7.10 11.54
N THR A 21 -19.10 -8.34 12.03
CA THR A 21 -19.78 -9.48 11.38
C THR A 21 -19.41 -9.62 9.90
N LEU A 22 -18.13 -9.38 9.60
CA LEU A 22 -17.61 -9.55 8.25
C LEU A 22 -17.46 -11.05 7.96
N PRO A 23 -17.86 -11.52 6.77
CA PRO A 23 -17.75 -12.94 6.45
C PRO A 23 -16.27 -13.31 6.24
N PRO A 24 -15.77 -14.45 6.75
CA PRO A 24 -14.37 -14.86 6.59
C PRO A 24 -14.09 -15.40 5.18
N THR A 25 -14.09 -14.51 4.19
CA THR A 25 -13.85 -14.81 2.77
C THR A 25 -12.55 -14.17 2.30
N TYR A 26 -12.03 -14.63 1.14
CA TYR A 26 -10.90 -13.96 0.48
C TYR A 26 -11.19 -12.47 0.21
N GLN A 27 -12.42 -12.14 -0.19
CA GLN A 27 -12.80 -10.76 -0.48
C GLN A 27 -12.65 -9.88 0.77
N THR A 28 -13.17 -10.35 1.91
CA THR A 28 -13.02 -9.66 3.21
C THR A 28 -11.56 -9.55 3.62
N PHE A 29 -10.79 -10.63 3.48
CA PHE A 29 -9.35 -10.61 3.73
C PHE A 29 -8.67 -9.51 2.91
N PHE A 30 -8.91 -9.46 1.60
CA PHE A 30 -8.30 -8.49 0.70
C PHE A 30 -8.71 -7.06 1.07
N GLN A 31 -10.00 -6.80 1.29
CA GLN A 31 -10.52 -5.48 1.64
C GLN A 31 -9.98 -4.97 2.98
N LEU A 32 -9.87 -5.83 4.00
CA LEU A 32 -9.29 -5.46 5.29
C LEU A 32 -7.80 -5.12 5.16
N HIS A 33 -7.02 -5.93 4.47
CA HIS A 33 -5.59 -5.63 4.27
C HIS A 33 -5.40 -4.39 3.41
N LEU A 34 -6.22 -4.23 2.37
CA LEU A 34 -6.23 -3.06 1.50
C LEU A 34 -6.52 -1.77 2.29
N LEU A 35 -7.43 -1.78 3.26
CA LEU A 35 -7.71 -0.63 4.13
C LEU A 35 -6.41 -0.12 4.79
N TYR A 36 -5.66 -1.01 5.44
CA TYR A 36 -4.43 -0.64 6.15
C TYR A 36 -3.34 -0.16 5.19
N ILE A 37 -3.20 -0.82 4.03
CA ILE A 37 -2.29 -0.39 2.96
C ILE A 37 -2.65 1.01 2.49
N LEU A 38 -3.93 1.29 2.25
CA LEU A 38 -4.41 2.60 1.79
C LEU A 38 -4.29 3.68 2.86
N ILE A 39 -4.35 3.36 4.16
CA ILE A 39 -4.05 4.31 5.24
C ILE A 39 -2.55 4.66 5.25
N LEU A 40 -1.68 3.69 4.98
CA LEU A 40 -0.22 3.87 5.02
C LEU A 40 0.34 4.56 3.76
N LEU A 41 -0.22 4.28 2.59
CA LEU A 41 0.29 4.77 1.30
C LEU A 41 0.40 6.30 1.21
N PRO A 42 -0.58 7.12 1.65
CA PRO A 42 -0.45 8.57 1.65
C PRO A 42 0.78 9.05 2.40
N ARG A 43 1.10 8.43 3.54
CA ARG A 43 2.29 8.78 4.34
C ARG A 43 3.59 8.49 3.58
N LEU A 44 3.64 7.36 2.87
CA LEU A 44 4.80 6.97 2.04
C LEU A 44 4.95 7.87 0.82
N ARG A 45 3.85 8.27 0.17
CA ARG A 45 3.86 9.19 -0.97
C ARG A 45 4.30 10.60 -0.59
N ALA A 46 4.11 11.00 0.67
CA ALA A 46 4.53 12.29 1.20
C ALA A 46 6.02 12.33 1.59
N LEU A 47 6.76 11.23 1.48
CA LEU A 47 8.19 11.21 1.83
C LEU A 47 9.03 12.07 0.86
N PRO A 48 9.99 12.86 1.37
CA PRO A 48 10.89 13.63 0.52
C PRO A 48 11.72 12.71 -0.40
N ALA A 49 11.92 13.11 -1.66
CA ALA A 49 12.72 12.35 -2.60
C ALA A 49 14.22 12.22 -2.21
N ALA A 50 14.71 13.11 -1.33
CA ALA A 50 16.12 13.24 -0.96
C ALA A 50 16.56 12.44 0.28
N THR A 51 15.63 11.85 1.04
CA THR A 51 15.94 11.07 2.25
C THR A 51 16.23 9.62 1.89
N ALA A 52 17.51 9.29 1.71
CA ALA A 52 17.96 7.91 1.54
C ALA A 52 18.01 7.16 2.89
N SER A 53 17.56 5.91 2.91
CA SER A 53 17.72 5.02 4.07
C SER A 53 19.19 4.63 4.18
N THR A 54 19.80 4.84 5.34
CA THR A 54 21.20 4.48 5.58
C THR A 54 21.38 2.98 5.86
N GLU A 55 20.29 2.25 6.13
CA GLU A 55 20.31 0.87 6.64
C GLU A 55 19.72 -0.19 5.69
N HIS A 56 18.99 0.18 4.63
CA HIS A 56 18.37 -0.78 3.70
C HIS A 56 19.06 -0.82 2.31
N PRO A 57 19.30 -2.00 1.72
CA PRO A 57 19.98 -2.16 0.43
C PRO A 57 18.97 -1.96 -0.71
N ILE A 58 18.41 -0.76 -0.84
CA ILE A 58 17.75 -0.37 -2.09
C ILE A 58 18.84 0.26 -2.96
N PRO A 59 19.10 -0.25 -4.19
CA PRO A 59 20.13 0.30 -5.06
C PRO A 59 19.92 1.80 -5.25
N GLU A 60 20.96 2.55 -4.92
CA GLU A 60 21.02 4.01 -5.08
C GLU A 60 20.78 4.36 -6.56
N PRO A 61 19.85 5.28 -6.88
CA PRO A 61 19.78 5.82 -8.23
C PRO A 61 21.08 6.56 -8.52
N LEU A 62 21.82 6.13 -9.55
CA LEU A 62 22.92 6.90 -10.08
C LEU A 62 22.37 8.25 -10.57
N ASP A 63 22.92 9.34 -10.04
CA ASP A 63 22.56 10.70 -10.47
C ASP A 63 22.65 10.81 -11.99
N PRO A 64 21.63 11.37 -12.68
CA PRO A 64 21.75 11.68 -14.09
C PRO A 64 22.88 12.70 -14.25
N GLY A 65 24.00 12.26 -14.82
CA GLY A 65 25.21 13.06 -14.95
C GLY A 65 24.92 14.47 -15.46
N ALA A 66 25.31 15.47 -14.67
CA ALA A 66 25.20 16.87 -15.08
C ALA A 66 25.95 17.07 -16.41
N PRO A 67 25.38 17.82 -17.37
CA PRO A 67 26.05 18.04 -18.64
C PRO A 67 27.29 18.91 -18.40
N GLY A 68 28.48 18.30 -18.46
CA GLY A 68 29.75 19.04 -18.46
C GLY A 68 30.90 18.45 -17.64
N ALA A 69 30.70 17.40 -16.84
CA ALA A 69 31.81 16.82 -16.08
C ALA A 69 32.54 15.73 -16.90
N SER A 70 33.56 16.14 -17.67
CA SER A 70 34.57 15.18 -18.17
C SER A 70 35.31 14.56 -16.97
N PRO A 71 35.48 13.23 -16.90
CA PRO A 71 36.26 12.63 -15.83
C PRO A 71 37.74 12.93 -16.04
N ALA A 72 38.37 13.47 -15.01
CA ALA A 72 39.79 13.75 -14.95
C ALA A 72 40.59 12.46 -15.22
N SER A 73 41.41 12.50 -16.27
CA SER A 73 42.35 11.44 -16.64
C SER A 73 43.45 11.33 -15.58
N SER A 74 43.42 10.25 -14.79
CA SER A 74 44.62 9.78 -14.09
C SER A 74 45.44 8.93 -15.05
N THR A 75 46.59 9.45 -15.47
CA THR A 75 47.66 8.69 -16.12
C THR A 75 48.51 8.01 -15.05
N PRO A 76 49.06 6.83 -15.34
CA PRO A 76 50.46 6.82 -15.78
C PRO A 76 50.72 5.90 -16.99
N SER A 77 51.60 6.36 -17.88
CA SER A 77 52.32 5.58 -18.90
C SER A 77 53.59 4.96 -18.29
N PRO A 78 54.27 3.94 -18.88
CA PRO A 78 54.55 3.86 -20.31
C PRO A 78 54.65 2.47 -21.02
N ALA A 79 54.56 2.57 -22.36
CA ALA A 79 55.23 1.80 -23.44
C ALA A 79 54.97 0.28 -23.63
N SER A 80 54.37 -0.11 -24.77
CA SER A 80 55.07 -0.54 -26.00
C SER A 80 54.17 -1.30 -26.99
N SER A 81 54.12 -0.81 -28.24
CA SER A 81 54.02 -1.51 -29.55
C SER A 81 53.28 -2.84 -29.78
N GLY A 82 52.50 -2.88 -30.88
CA GLY A 82 52.14 -4.09 -31.67
C GLY A 82 50.65 -4.43 -31.61
N SER A 83 49.84 -4.10 -32.63
CA SER A 83 49.51 -4.90 -33.83
C SER A 83 48.48 -6.03 -33.60
N GLU A 84 47.46 -6.01 -34.46
CA GLU A 84 46.60 -7.12 -34.93
C GLU A 84 45.29 -7.52 -34.20
N SER A 85 44.30 -7.73 -35.08
CA SER A 85 43.00 -8.40 -35.02
C SER A 85 42.66 -9.31 -33.83
N GLY A 86 41.39 -9.25 -33.40
CA GLY A 86 40.79 -10.32 -32.60
C GLY A 86 39.42 -9.98 -32.02
N SER A 87 38.46 -10.86 -32.29
CA SER A 87 37.10 -10.94 -31.74
C SER A 87 36.99 -10.77 -30.22
N GLY A 88 35.92 -10.16 -29.73
CA GLY A 88 35.58 -10.17 -28.30
C GLY A 88 34.21 -9.58 -27.97
N SER A 89 33.32 -10.46 -27.55
CA SER A 89 32.03 -10.24 -26.88
C SER A 89 32.04 -9.12 -25.82
N GLY A 90 30.91 -8.42 -25.64
CA GLY A 90 30.69 -7.55 -24.48
C GLY A 90 29.27 -7.00 -24.44
N GLY A 91 28.43 -7.62 -23.62
CA GLY A 91 26.98 -7.39 -23.57
C GLY A 91 26.56 -5.94 -23.32
N GLY A 92 25.55 -5.50 -24.07
CA GLY A 92 24.80 -4.30 -23.78
C GLY A 92 24.01 -4.49 -22.50
N GLY A 93 24.56 -4.03 -21.39
CA GLY A 93 23.81 -3.82 -20.15
C GLY A 93 22.76 -2.75 -20.40
N THR A 94 21.50 -3.17 -20.45
CA THR A 94 20.35 -2.27 -20.41
C THR A 94 20.43 -1.45 -19.12
N ALA A 95 20.57 -0.14 -19.23
CA ALA A 95 20.48 0.77 -18.09
C ALA A 95 19.09 0.62 -17.46
N VAL A 96 19.02 -0.06 -16.32
CA VAL A 96 17.81 -0.10 -15.50
C VAL A 96 17.70 1.27 -14.84
N LEU A 97 16.80 2.12 -15.36
CA LEU A 97 16.36 3.34 -14.68
C LEU A 97 15.72 2.92 -13.34
N SER A 98 16.49 3.01 -12.26
CA SER A 98 15.99 2.81 -10.90
C SER A 98 15.06 3.97 -10.53
N LYS A 99 13.83 3.66 -10.11
CA LYS A 99 12.86 4.66 -9.66
C LYS A 99 13.41 5.43 -8.45
N PRO A 100 13.10 6.72 -8.31
CA PRO A 100 13.45 7.47 -7.10
C PRO A 100 12.83 6.81 -5.85
N LEU A 101 13.48 6.97 -4.69
CA LEU A 101 13.16 6.20 -3.47
C LEU A 101 11.70 6.38 -3.00
N HIS A 102 11.13 7.58 -3.11
CA HIS A 102 9.73 7.86 -2.79
C HIS A 102 8.72 7.10 -3.67
N GLU A 103 9.12 6.67 -4.87
CA GLU A 103 8.34 5.77 -5.74
C GLU A 103 8.62 4.30 -5.43
N SER A 104 9.81 3.99 -4.92
CA SER A 104 10.25 2.63 -4.60
C SER A 104 9.51 2.06 -3.39
N TYR A 105 9.41 2.80 -2.27
CA TYR A 105 8.74 2.27 -1.06
C TYR A 105 7.25 1.92 -1.26
N PRO A 106 6.41 2.79 -1.86
CA PRO A 106 5.02 2.43 -2.15
C PRO A 106 4.92 1.25 -3.12
N THR A 107 5.83 1.16 -4.10
CA THR A 107 5.86 0.05 -5.07
C THR A 107 6.19 -1.28 -4.39
N GLU A 108 7.24 -1.32 -3.55
CA GLU A 108 7.64 -2.51 -2.80
C GLU A 108 6.57 -2.94 -1.78
N LEU A 109 5.96 -1.99 -1.06
CA LEU A 109 4.85 -2.29 -0.15
C LEU A 109 3.68 -2.94 -0.90
N LEU A 110 3.31 -2.40 -2.06
CA LEU A 110 2.24 -2.93 -2.90
C LEU A 110 2.60 -4.30 -3.46
N GLN A 111 3.84 -4.48 -3.91
CA GLN A 111 4.33 -5.76 -4.40
C GLN A 111 4.16 -6.85 -3.34
N HIS A 112 4.64 -6.61 -2.11
CA HIS A 112 4.48 -7.56 -1.01
C HIS A 112 3.02 -7.78 -0.59
N PHE A 113 2.17 -6.76 -0.68
CA PHE A 113 0.74 -6.91 -0.45
C PHE A 113 0.08 -7.83 -1.49
N PHE A 114 0.40 -7.66 -2.78
CA PHE A 114 -0.16 -8.52 -3.83
C PHE A 114 0.42 -9.94 -3.80
N GLU A 115 1.68 -10.12 -3.40
CA GLU A 115 2.25 -11.45 -3.11
C GLU A 115 1.49 -12.16 -1.99
N LEU A 116 1.17 -11.44 -0.90
CA LEU A 116 0.35 -11.96 0.18
C LEU A 116 -1.06 -12.31 -0.30
N ALA A 117 -1.70 -11.42 -1.06
CA ALA A 117 -3.02 -11.65 -1.62
C ALA A 117 -3.04 -12.87 -2.56
N GLU A 118 -2.03 -13.04 -3.41
CA GLU A 118 -1.92 -14.20 -4.28
C GLU A 118 -1.75 -15.49 -3.48
N SER A 119 -0.91 -15.48 -2.44
CA SER A 119 -0.73 -16.61 -1.54
C SER A 119 -2.06 -17.03 -0.91
N GLU A 120 -2.82 -16.08 -0.37
CA GLU A 120 -4.14 -16.37 0.21
C GLU A 120 -5.15 -16.86 -0.82
N MET A 121 -5.18 -16.29 -2.03
CA MET A 121 -6.02 -16.78 -3.12
C MET A 121 -5.71 -18.24 -3.45
N ARG A 122 -4.42 -18.59 -3.54
CA ARG A 122 -3.98 -19.97 -3.80
C ARG A 122 -4.34 -20.92 -2.66
N GLN A 123 -4.33 -20.44 -1.41
CA GLN A 123 -4.80 -21.25 -0.26
C GLN A 123 -6.30 -21.50 -0.32
N VAL A 124 -7.11 -20.46 -0.60
CA VAL A 124 -8.58 -20.56 -0.66
C VAL A 124 -9.05 -21.44 -1.82
N LEU A 125 -8.40 -21.33 -2.98
CA LEU A 125 -8.71 -22.13 -4.16
C LEU A 125 -8.22 -23.59 -4.08
N GLY A 126 -7.21 -23.87 -3.24
CA GLY A 126 -6.64 -25.20 -3.05
C GLY A 126 -5.52 -25.55 -4.05
N ARG A 127 -4.86 -26.69 -3.81
CA ARG A 127 -3.74 -27.16 -4.65
C ARG A 127 -4.23 -27.59 -6.03
N GLY A 128 -3.79 -26.88 -7.08
CA GLY A 128 -3.94 -27.33 -8.47
C GLY A 128 -4.90 -26.53 -9.34
N GLU A 129 -5.47 -25.42 -8.84
CA GLU A 129 -6.26 -24.53 -9.69
C GLU A 129 -5.45 -23.92 -10.82
N ARG A 130 -6.14 -23.68 -11.94
CA ARG A 130 -5.48 -23.18 -13.16
C ARG A 130 -4.94 -21.78 -12.93
N GLU A 131 -3.68 -21.56 -13.30
CA GLU A 131 -3.00 -20.26 -13.20
C GLU A 131 -3.81 -19.10 -13.82
N ARG A 132 -4.59 -19.39 -14.87
CA ARG A 132 -5.50 -18.43 -15.50
C ARG A 132 -6.57 -17.90 -14.54
N VAL A 133 -7.08 -18.72 -13.63
CA VAL A 133 -8.10 -18.33 -12.64
C VAL A 133 -7.48 -17.39 -11.61
N VAL A 134 -6.33 -17.76 -11.06
CA VAL A 134 -5.58 -16.93 -10.11
C VAL A 134 -5.26 -15.57 -10.74
N ARG A 135 -4.71 -15.56 -11.96
CA ARG A 135 -4.43 -14.31 -12.69
C ARG A 135 -5.67 -13.44 -12.86
N LYS A 136 -6.81 -14.02 -13.26
CA LYS A 136 -8.07 -13.26 -13.42
C LYS A 136 -8.49 -12.59 -12.10
N TYR A 137 -8.41 -13.31 -10.99
CA TYR A 137 -8.69 -12.73 -9.67
C TYR A 137 -7.70 -11.63 -9.31
N MET A 138 -6.41 -11.82 -9.56
CA MET A 138 -5.39 -10.80 -9.28
C MET A 138 -5.60 -9.54 -10.12
N ASP A 139 -6.02 -9.68 -11.38
CA ASP A 139 -6.38 -8.55 -12.24
C ASP A 139 -7.57 -7.76 -11.66
N GLU A 140 -8.62 -8.46 -11.22
CA GLU A 140 -9.80 -7.88 -10.55
C GLU A 140 -9.42 -7.17 -9.24
N MET A 141 -8.57 -7.79 -8.42
CA MET A 141 -8.05 -7.18 -7.18
C MET A 141 -7.21 -5.93 -7.47
N GLY A 142 -6.45 -5.94 -8.56
CA GLY A 142 -5.71 -4.77 -9.03
C GLY A 142 -6.64 -3.62 -9.43
N GLU A 143 -7.77 -3.90 -10.07
CA GLU A 143 -8.80 -2.88 -10.37
C GLU A 143 -9.45 -2.34 -9.09
N GLN A 144 -9.79 -3.22 -8.15
CA GLN A 144 -10.35 -2.81 -6.86
C GLN A 144 -9.40 -1.91 -6.08
N TRP A 145 -8.12 -2.27 -6.00
CA TRP A 145 -7.10 -1.41 -5.36
C TRP A 145 -7.04 -0.02 -6.00
N ARG A 146 -7.04 0.09 -7.34
CA ARG A 146 -7.02 1.39 -8.04
C ARG A 146 -8.22 2.25 -7.68
N GLY A 147 -9.42 1.67 -7.76
CA GLY A 147 -10.67 2.38 -7.46
C GLY A 147 -10.76 2.80 -5.99
N ALA A 148 -10.42 1.88 -5.07
CA ALA A 148 -10.41 2.15 -3.64
C ALA A 148 -9.38 3.23 -3.28
N GLY A 149 -8.17 3.16 -3.85
CA GLY A 149 -7.14 4.17 -3.66
C GLY A 149 -7.56 5.56 -4.11
N ALA A 150 -8.10 5.69 -5.33
CA ALA A 150 -8.60 6.96 -5.84
C ALA A 150 -9.71 7.55 -4.95
N GLY A 151 -10.59 6.70 -4.41
CA GLY A 151 -11.64 7.13 -3.49
C GLY A 151 -11.09 7.66 -2.15
N LEU A 152 -10.04 7.05 -1.61
CA LEU A 152 -9.42 7.54 -0.37
C LEU A 152 -8.61 8.82 -0.60
N ASP A 153 -7.94 8.93 -1.75
CA ASP A 153 -7.23 10.16 -2.15
C ASP A 153 -8.21 11.34 -2.32
N TYR A 154 -9.43 11.09 -2.82
CA TYR A 154 -10.50 12.09 -2.85
C TYR A 154 -10.92 12.54 -1.45
N VAL A 155 -11.11 11.60 -0.51
CA VAL A 155 -11.41 11.92 0.90
C VAL A 155 -10.31 12.75 1.55
N LEU A 156 -9.05 12.45 1.24
CA LEU A 156 -7.90 13.24 1.69
C LEU A 156 -7.93 14.65 1.12
N GLY A 157 -8.20 14.79 -0.17
CA GLY A 157 -8.36 16.09 -0.83
C GLY A 157 -9.46 16.93 -0.15
N LEU A 158 -10.62 16.32 0.15
CA LEU A 158 -11.68 16.99 0.90
C LEU A 158 -11.22 17.41 2.30
N THR A 159 -10.44 16.57 2.98
CA THR A 159 -9.93 16.85 4.34
C THR A 159 -8.98 18.04 4.36
N GLY A 160 -8.13 18.16 3.34
CA GLY A 160 -7.16 19.25 3.18
C GLY A 160 -7.69 20.50 2.48
N SER A 161 -8.96 20.50 2.04
CA SER A 161 -9.53 21.64 1.29
C SER A 161 -9.59 22.91 2.12
N GLU A 162 -9.30 24.06 1.50
CA GLU A 162 -9.48 25.37 2.13
C GLU A 162 -10.97 25.70 2.34
N GLU A 163 -11.84 25.13 1.50
CA GLU A 163 -13.28 25.37 1.58
C GLU A 163 -13.92 24.57 2.73
N VAL A 164 -14.56 25.31 3.65
CA VAL A 164 -15.26 24.72 4.81
C VAL A 164 -16.36 23.75 4.37
N ALA A 165 -17.06 24.06 3.27
CA ALA A 165 -18.15 23.24 2.75
C ALA A 165 -17.66 21.89 2.18
N GLU A 166 -16.44 21.84 1.63
CA GLU A 166 -15.83 20.59 1.16
C GLU A 166 -15.30 19.77 2.33
N ARG A 167 -14.59 20.39 3.28
CA ARG A 167 -14.10 19.71 4.49
C ARG A 167 -15.22 19.06 5.29
N ALA A 168 -16.39 19.72 5.37
CA ALA A 168 -17.55 19.18 6.07
C ALA A 168 -18.06 17.84 5.48
N LYS A 169 -17.75 17.55 4.21
CA LYS A 169 -18.14 16.30 3.54
C LYS A 169 -17.12 15.17 3.72
N ALA A 170 -15.92 15.48 4.19
CA ALA A 170 -14.81 14.52 4.18
C ALA A 170 -15.13 13.25 5.01
N ASP A 171 -15.74 13.41 6.20
CA ASP A 171 -16.11 12.26 7.04
C ASP A 171 -17.29 11.48 6.49
N SER A 172 -18.29 12.14 5.89
CA SER A 172 -19.39 11.44 5.23
C SER A 172 -18.92 10.67 4.00
N GLU A 173 -17.97 11.21 3.23
CA GLU A 173 -17.37 10.52 2.09
C GLU A 173 -16.47 9.38 2.53
N LEU A 174 -15.74 9.53 3.64
CA LEU A 174 -14.97 8.44 4.24
C LEU A 174 -15.89 7.31 4.72
N ALA A 175 -17.00 7.65 5.38
CA ALA A 175 -18.00 6.68 5.79
C ALA A 175 -18.60 5.94 4.58
N SER A 176 -18.96 6.68 3.53
CA SER A 176 -19.42 6.10 2.26
C SER A 176 -18.39 5.17 1.63
N TRP A 177 -17.11 5.56 1.66
CA TRP A 177 -16.00 4.75 1.17
C TRP A 177 -15.83 3.46 1.98
N VAL A 178 -15.84 3.54 3.32
CA VAL A 178 -15.73 2.37 4.22
C VAL A 178 -16.90 1.43 4.00
N TRP A 179 -18.11 1.98 3.89
CA TRP A 179 -19.30 1.18 3.60
C TRP A 179 -19.14 0.46 2.26
N ARG A 180 -18.82 1.15 1.16
CA ARG A 180 -18.67 0.50 -0.16
C ARG A 180 -17.58 -0.58 -0.19
N ASN A 181 -16.45 -0.33 0.45
CA ASN A 181 -15.26 -1.18 0.32
C ASN A 181 -15.14 -2.26 1.40
N LEU A 182 -15.81 -2.14 2.54
CA LEU A 182 -15.61 -3.06 3.65
C LEU A 182 -16.91 -3.66 4.18
N LEU A 183 -17.95 -2.84 4.38
CA LEU A 183 -19.22 -3.32 4.97
C LEU A 183 -20.26 -3.72 3.92
N GLY A 184 -20.14 -3.23 2.69
CA GLY A 184 -21.08 -3.47 1.58
C GLY A 184 -20.99 -4.88 1.02
N SER A 185 -19.87 -5.59 1.26
CA SER A 185 -19.68 -7.00 0.92
C SER A 185 -20.45 -7.96 1.84
N ARG A 186 -21.09 -7.46 2.91
CA ARG A 186 -22.04 -8.24 3.74
C ARG A 186 -23.26 -8.72 2.96
N GLY A 187 -23.51 -8.14 1.78
CA GLY A 187 -24.68 -8.41 0.94
C GLY A 187 -25.95 -7.80 1.51
N LEU A 188 -26.92 -7.48 0.64
CA LEU A 188 -28.32 -7.41 1.05
C LEU A 188 -28.76 -8.82 1.45
N THR A 189 -28.35 -9.33 2.59
CA THR A 189 -29.10 -10.43 3.19
C THR A 189 -30.46 -9.85 3.55
N VAL A 190 -31.52 -10.40 2.94
CA VAL A 190 -32.89 -9.98 3.20
C VAL A 190 -33.11 -9.89 4.71
N PRO A 191 -33.75 -8.81 5.18
CA PRO A 191 -34.18 -8.69 6.55
C PRO A 191 -34.84 -9.95 7.10
N SER A 192 -34.13 -10.68 7.95
CA SER A 192 -34.78 -11.61 8.86
C SER A 192 -35.47 -10.75 9.91
N GLU A 193 -36.80 -10.85 10.00
CA GLU A 193 -37.65 -10.06 10.90
C GLU A 193 -37.04 -9.92 12.30
N GLY A 194 -36.55 -8.72 12.63
CA GLY A 194 -35.76 -8.41 13.85
C GLY A 194 -34.74 -7.26 13.72
N GLU A 195 -34.67 -6.60 12.57
CA GLU A 195 -33.52 -5.79 12.12
C GLU A 195 -33.24 -4.44 12.79
N GLY A 196 -34.10 -3.92 13.66
CA GLY A 196 -33.88 -2.60 14.26
C GLY A 196 -32.53 -2.46 14.97
N LYS A 197 -32.01 -3.55 15.56
CA LYS A 197 -30.67 -3.58 16.18
C LYS A 197 -29.51 -3.74 15.18
N SER A 198 -29.74 -4.36 14.03
CA SER A 198 -28.68 -4.66 13.05
C SER A 198 -28.21 -3.38 12.35
N GLU A 199 -29.15 -2.48 12.04
CA GLU A 199 -28.86 -1.22 11.36
C GLU A 199 -28.22 -0.17 12.30
N GLU A 200 -28.67 -0.07 13.55
CA GLU A 200 -28.05 0.78 14.57
C GLU A 200 -26.60 0.34 14.86
N THR A 201 -26.38 -0.97 15.04
CA THR A 201 -25.03 -1.54 15.24
C THR A 201 -24.14 -1.30 14.01
N MET A 202 -24.70 -1.30 12.80
CA MET A 202 -23.95 -0.99 11.58
C MET A 202 -23.49 0.47 11.55
N GLY A 203 -24.34 1.41 11.95
CA GLY A 203 -23.97 2.83 12.07
C GLY A 203 -22.85 3.05 13.07
N GLU A 204 -22.93 2.41 14.24
CA GLU A 204 -21.88 2.45 15.27
C GLU A 204 -20.56 1.85 14.77
N ASN A 205 -20.59 0.68 14.14
CA ASN A 205 -19.40 0.04 13.58
C ASN A 205 -18.76 0.88 12.48
N LEU A 206 -19.58 1.46 11.60
CA LEU A 206 -19.10 2.36 10.55
C LEU A 206 -18.39 3.57 11.16
N GLU A 207 -18.98 4.18 12.19
CA GLU A 207 -18.38 5.29 12.92
C GLU A 207 -17.03 4.89 13.57
N LEU A 208 -16.97 3.72 14.21
CA LEU A 208 -15.73 3.21 14.81
C LEU A 208 -14.62 3.04 13.77
N VAL A 209 -14.94 2.47 12.60
CA VAL A 209 -13.96 2.32 11.51
C VAL A 209 -13.51 3.67 10.95
N VAL A 210 -14.43 4.63 10.77
CA VAL A 210 -14.08 5.98 10.33
C VAL A 210 -13.15 6.66 11.33
N ARG A 211 -13.46 6.59 12.64
CA ARG A 211 -12.59 7.13 13.70
C ARG A 211 -11.23 6.44 13.72
N PHE A 212 -11.20 5.11 13.55
CA PHE A 212 -9.97 4.34 13.44
C PHE A 212 -9.09 4.86 12.29
N VAL A 213 -9.65 4.99 11.08
CA VAL A 213 -8.93 5.52 9.91
C VAL A 213 -8.38 6.91 10.20
N ARG A 214 -9.21 7.84 10.70
CA ARG A 214 -8.80 9.21 11.02
C ARG A 214 -7.67 9.26 12.05
N ARG A 215 -7.78 8.46 13.10
CA ARG A 215 -6.80 8.40 14.17
C ARG A 215 -5.46 7.84 13.66
N GLU A 216 -5.49 6.78 12.87
CA GLU A 216 -4.26 6.18 12.32
C GLU A 216 -3.59 7.09 11.30
N MET A 217 -4.34 7.77 10.43
CA MET A 217 -3.77 8.77 9.52
C MET A 217 -3.08 9.91 10.29
N ALA A 218 -3.75 10.46 11.32
CA ALA A 218 -3.18 11.49 12.16
C ALA A 218 -1.98 11.00 13.01
N ARG A 219 -1.94 9.71 13.35
CA ARG A 219 -0.81 9.09 14.05
C ARG A 219 0.39 8.94 13.11
N LEU A 220 0.19 8.42 11.90
CA LEU A 220 1.23 8.23 10.90
C LEU A 220 1.87 9.54 10.46
N ASP A 221 1.09 10.62 10.39
CA ASP A 221 1.58 11.97 10.08
C ASP A 221 2.58 12.50 11.13
N ARG A 222 2.49 12.03 12.38
CA ARG A 222 3.39 12.43 13.48
C ARG A 222 4.70 11.64 13.53
N ILE A 223 4.82 10.56 12.75
CA ILE A 223 6.04 9.73 12.73
C ILE A 223 7.07 10.42 11.85
N SER A 224 8.34 10.43 12.27
CA SER A 224 9.42 11.04 11.50
C SER A 224 9.63 10.35 10.16
N ASP A 225 10.06 11.10 9.13
CA ASP A 225 10.35 10.50 7.81
C ASP A 225 11.40 9.38 7.91
N ALA A 226 12.42 9.56 8.76
CA ALA A 226 13.46 8.57 8.99
C ALA A 226 12.89 7.26 9.55
N ASP A 227 12.00 7.34 10.53
CA ASP A 227 11.36 6.15 11.12
C ASP A 227 10.45 5.46 10.11
N VAL A 228 9.66 6.22 9.34
CA VAL A 228 8.80 5.66 8.28
C VAL A 228 9.64 4.94 7.23
N ILE A 229 10.73 5.55 6.76
CA ILE A 229 11.65 4.96 5.77
C ILE A 229 12.25 3.65 6.26
N ASN A 230 12.61 3.57 7.54
CA ASN A 230 13.18 2.37 8.15
C ASN A 230 12.11 1.32 8.52
N GLY A 231 10.83 1.55 8.20
CA GLY A 231 9.75 0.62 8.53
C GLY A 231 9.25 0.70 9.96
N ASN A 232 9.77 1.64 10.76
CA ASN A 232 9.45 1.85 12.16
C ASN A 232 8.18 2.69 12.34
N ILE A 233 7.05 2.16 11.87
CA ILE A 233 5.75 2.85 11.95
C ILE A 233 5.00 2.60 13.28
N GLY A 234 5.61 1.87 14.22
CA GLY A 234 4.98 1.45 15.47
C GLY A 234 3.85 0.44 15.28
N GLU A 235 3.07 0.23 16.34
CA GLU A 235 1.88 -0.62 16.31
C GLU A 235 0.64 0.14 15.85
N TRP A 236 -0.25 -0.55 15.14
CA TRP A 236 -1.57 -0.02 14.79
C TRP A 236 -2.47 0.01 16.03
N GLY A 237 -3.19 1.11 16.24
CA GLY A 237 -4.17 1.20 17.33
C GLY A 237 -5.39 0.30 17.09
N ALA A 238 -6.04 -0.17 18.16
CA ALA A 238 -7.23 -1.00 18.04
C ALA A 238 -8.42 -0.20 17.45
N PRO A 239 -9.21 -0.76 16.53
CA PRO A 239 -10.35 -0.07 15.93
C PRO A 239 -11.51 0.16 16.91
N ALA A 240 -11.63 -0.67 17.95
CA ALA A 240 -12.51 -0.46 19.10
C ALA A 240 -11.76 0.22 20.26
N PRO A 241 -12.45 1.01 21.10
CA PRO A 241 -11.89 1.62 22.32
C PRO A 241 -11.54 0.60 23.41
#